data_AF-A0A523G9Z3-F1
#
_entry.id   AF-A0A523G9Z3-F1
#
_cell.length_a   1.000
_cell.length_b   1.000
_cell.length_c   1.000
_cell.angle_alpha   90.00
_cell.angle_beta   90.00
_cell.angle_gamma   90.00
#
_symmetry.space_group_name_H-M   'P 1'
#
loop_
_entity.id
_entity.type
_entity.pdbx_description
1 polymer ?
#
loop_
_entity_poly.entity_id
_entity_poly.type
_entity_poly.pdbx_seq_one_letter_code
_entity_poly.pdbx_strand_id
1 'polypeptide(L)'
;NPESVGNFSATAYFFGRMIQQALDVPVGLICSSWGGTRIEPWISENGIKNFNWVDLPDKKQDGDFTQQTPTVLFNAMIAPMVGYAIKGGLWYQGESNRNEPKEYGQLMPGLIENWRSEWGIGDFSFYYCQIAPFDYGTNGLNSAFLREAQLNASTSIPNIGMACLMDVGEKHNIHPADKKSAGERLAFLALAKTYQMGGFEFSGPTLKEMAVEGSVVKLTFDHAEHGLTTFGKELVNFKVAGENKHFYPAKAFITRDGITLFSPSVENPAAVRYAFEDFVIGELYNTEGLPASSFRTDEWEME
;
A
#
# COMPACT_ATOMS: atom_id res chain seq x y z
N ASN A 1 4.12 -25.31 13.00
CA ASN A 1 3.17 -26.42 13.24
C ASN A 1 1.90 -25.83 13.88
N PRO A 2 0.82 -26.58 14.13
CA PRO A 2 -0.40 -26.01 14.74
C PRO A 2 -0.16 -25.32 16.09
N GLU A 3 0.84 -25.75 16.86
CA GLU A 3 1.17 -25.17 18.17
C GLU A 3 1.87 -23.81 18.05
N SER A 4 2.74 -23.62 17.04
CA SER A 4 3.55 -22.41 16.90
C SER A 4 2.93 -21.34 15.99
N VAL A 5 1.99 -21.72 15.11
CA VAL A 5 1.46 -20.82 14.07
C VAL A 5 0.62 -19.68 14.64
N GLY A 6 -0.01 -19.87 15.80
CA GLY A 6 -0.86 -18.85 16.44
C GLY A 6 -0.11 -17.58 16.87
N ASN A 7 1.21 -17.69 17.08
CA ASN A 7 2.08 -16.56 17.46
C ASN A 7 2.86 -15.98 16.28
N PHE A 8 2.58 -16.41 15.05
CA PHE A 8 3.25 -15.94 13.84
C PHE A 8 2.34 -14.97 13.06
N SER A 9 2.94 -14.17 12.18
CA SER A 9 2.16 -13.27 11.31
C SER A 9 1.23 -14.07 10.38
N ALA A 10 -0.08 -13.86 10.53
CA ALA A 10 -1.09 -14.50 9.68
C ALA A 10 -0.92 -14.13 8.20
N THR A 11 -0.60 -12.87 7.90
CA THR A 11 -0.31 -12.40 6.54
C THR A 11 0.88 -13.16 5.95
N ALA A 12 1.99 -13.24 6.68
CA ALA A 12 3.18 -13.94 6.22
C ALA A 12 2.93 -15.45 6.08
N TYR A 13 2.13 -16.05 6.97
CA TYR A 13 1.73 -17.44 6.87
C TYR A 13 0.98 -17.74 5.56
N PHE A 14 -0.06 -16.95 5.23
CA PHE A 14 -0.82 -17.16 4.00
C PHE A 14 0.02 -16.91 2.75
N PHE A 15 0.91 -15.90 2.78
CA PHE A 15 1.93 -15.69 1.75
C PHE A 15 2.79 -16.95 1.55
N GLY A 16 3.49 -17.40 2.60
CA GLY A 16 4.43 -18.52 2.48
C GLY A 16 3.75 -19.83 2.12
N ARG A 17 2.52 -20.06 2.59
CA ARG A 17 1.71 -21.21 2.18
C ARG A 17 1.45 -21.21 0.67
N MET A 18 1.04 -20.07 0.11
CA MET A 18 0.77 -19.98 -1.33
C MET A 18 2.06 -20.11 -2.15
N ILE A 19 3.16 -19.47 -1.74
CA ILE A 19 4.45 -19.62 -2.41
C ILE A 19 4.93 -21.08 -2.37
N GLN A 20 4.84 -21.75 -1.22
CA GLN A 20 5.23 -23.15 -1.08
C GLN A 20 4.38 -24.05 -1.99
N GLN A 21 3.07 -23.83 -2.04
CA GLN A 21 2.16 -24.60 -2.90
C GLN A 21 2.44 -24.40 -4.39
N ALA A 22 2.79 -23.18 -4.80
CA ALA A 22 3.05 -22.87 -6.20
C ALA A 22 4.43 -23.39 -6.67
N LEU A 23 5.44 -23.34 -5.81
CA LEU A 23 6.82 -23.68 -6.16
C LEU A 23 7.21 -25.12 -5.81
N ASP A 24 6.46 -25.79 -4.93
CA ASP A 24 6.74 -27.13 -4.42
C ASP A 24 8.15 -27.28 -3.80
N VAL A 25 8.62 -26.24 -3.12
CA VAL A 25 9.90 -26.23 -2.39
C VAL A 25 9.73 -25.65 -0.99
N PRO A 26 10.59 -26.00 -0.01
CA PRO A 26 10.55 -25.38 1.31
C PRO A 26 10.69 -23.85 1.24
N VAL A 27 9.78 -23.13 1.91
CA VAL A 27 9.81 -21.67 2.04
C VAL A 27 10.07 -21.29 3.49
N GLY A 28 11.20 -20.63 3.74
CA GLY A 28 11.51 -20.04 5.05
C GLY A 28 10.91 -18.65 5.19
N LEU A 29 10.32 -18.35 6.35
CA LEU A 29 9.83 -17.02 6.70
C LEU A 29 10.44 -16.59 8.03
N ILE A 30 10.89 -15.34 8.10
CA ILE A 30 11.38 -14.73 9.34
C ILE A 30 10.45 -13.56 9.65
N CYS A 31 9.88 -13.54 10.86
CA CYS A 31 8.96 -12.49 11.28
C CYS A 31 9.67 -11.55 12.24
N SER A 32 9.82 -10.30 11.83
CA SER A 32 10.36 -9.21 12.64
C SER A 32 9.37 -8.05 12.58
N SER A 33 8.46 -7.99 13.56
CA SER A 33 7.35 -7.05 13.59
C SER A 33 7.11 -6.53 15.00
N TRP A 34 6.78 -5.24 15.13
CA TRP A 34 6.43 -4.61 16.39
C TRP A 34 5.26 -3.65 16.21
N GLY A 35 4.26 -3.72 17.08
CA GLY A 35 3.01 -2.98 16.94
C GLY A 35 3.15 -1.46 17.12
N GLY A 36 2.45 -0.70 16.28
CA GLY A 36 2.32 0.76 16.41
C GLY A 36 3.57 1.57 16.06
N THR A 37 4.59 0.97 15.49
CA THR A 37 5.85 1.65 15.15
C THR A 37 5.72 2.47 13.89
N ARG A 38 6.41 3.62 13.86
CA ARG A 38 6.67 4.37 12.62
C ARG A 38 7.70 3.64 11.73
N ILE A 39 7.98 4.14 10.53
CA ILE A 39 8.94 3.55 9.56
C ILE A 39 10.40 3.87 9.92
N GLU A 40 10.67 5.05 10.49
CA GLU A 40 11.99 5.58 10.83
C GLU A 40 12.81 4.69 11.78
N PRO A 41 12.22 4.05 12.81
CA PRO A 41 12.93 3.09 13.67
C PRO A 41 13.52 1.88 12.93
N TRP A 42 13.01 1.54 11.74
CA TRP A 42 13.39 0.35 10.96
C TRP A 42 14.49 0.62 9.92
N ILE A 43 14.97 1.86 9.84
CA ILE A 43 16.03 2.28 8.92
C ILE A 43 17.35 2.39 9.69
N SER A 44 18.46 1.94 9.10
CA SER A 44 19.78 2.04 9.73
C SER A 44 20.22 3.50 9.91
N GLU A 45 21.23 3.76 10.76
CA GLU A 45 21.79 5.10 10.92
C GLU A 45 22.27 5.68 9.58
N ASN A 46 22.86 4.84 8.71
CA ASN A 46 23.32 5.28 7.39
C ASN A 46 22.16 5.63 6.47
N GLY A 47 21.04 4.90 6.56
CA GLY A 47 19.83 5.22 5.82
C GLY A 47 19.16 6.50 6.31
N ILE A 48 19.06 6.69 7.64
CA ILE A 48 18.42 7.87 8.23
C ILE A 48 19.13 9.17 7.86
N LYS A 49 20.45 9.16 7.66
CA LYS A 49 21.22 10.35 7.22
C LYS A 49 20.75 10.94 5.89
N ASN A 50 19.99 10.20 5.09
CA ASN A 50 19.40 10.69 3.84
C ASN A 50 18.13 11.53 4.06
N PHE A 51 17.59 11.57 5.28
CA PHE A 51 16.34 12.27 5.62
C PHE A 51 16.63 13.37 6.64
N ASN A 52 16.80 14.61 6.16
CA ASN A 52 17.24 15.74 7.00
C ASN A 52 16.21 16.21 8.04
N TRP A 53 14.97 15.73 7.98
CA TRP A 53 13.90 16.02 8.93
C TRP A 53 13.81 14.98 10.07
N VAL A 54 14.64 13.93 10.04
CA VAL A 54 14.68 12.91 11.07
C VAL A 54 15.93 13.08 11.93
N ASP A 55 15.73 13.40 13.20
CA ASP A 55 16.83 13.51 14.16
C ASP A 55 17.33 12.13 14.58
N LEU A 56 18.65 11.92 14.51
CA LEU A 56 19.28 10.73 15.07
C LEU A 56 19.30 10.82 16.61
N PRO A 57 19.07 9.71 17.32
CA PRO A 57 19.17 9.69 18.77
C PRO A 57 20.59 10.03 19.23
N ASP A 58 20.71 10.78 20.34
CA ASP A 58 22.01 11.02 20.97
C ASP A 58 22.53 9.71 21.59
N LYS A 59 23.65 9.21 21.05
CA LYS A 59 24.30 7.97 21.53
C LYS A 59 24.79 8.05 22.97
N LYS A 60 24.91 9.26 23.52
CA LYS A 60 25.32 9.52 24.90
C LYS A 60 24.14 9.79 25.84
N GLN A 61 22.92 9.76 25.33
CA GLN A 61 21.74 9.93 26.16
C GLN A 61 21.63 8.76 27.14
N ASP A 62 21.64 9.08 28.43
CA ASP A 62 21.16 8.19 29.48
C ASP A 62 19.63 8.23 29.47
N GLY A 63 18.97 7.11 29.13
CA GLY A 63 17.51 6.99 29.12
C GLY A 63 16.99 5.82 28.27
N ASP A 64 15.69 5.54 28.39
CA ASP A 64 15.04 4.43 27.68
C ASP A 64 14.74 4.82 26.22
N PHE A 65 15.45 4.19 25.29
CA PHE A 65 15.03 4.17 23.88
C PHE A 65 13.70 3.43 23.73
N THR A 66 12.83 3.94 22.86
CA THR A 66 11.53 3.33 22.59
C THR A 66 11.51 2.72 21.19
N GLN A 67 10.49 1.92 20.90
CA GLN A 67 10.22 1.41 19.56
C GLN A 67 9.91 2.51 18.53
N GLN A 68 9.74 3.77 18.95
CA GLN A 68 9.55 4.92 18.07
C GLN A 68 10.84 5.70 17.82
N THR A 69 11.90 5.42 18.59
CA THR A 69 13.18 6.10 18.40
C THR A 69 13.79 5.65 17.07
N PRO A 70 14.20 6.58 16.17
CA PRO A 70 14.84 6.24 14.91
C PRO A 70 16.01 5.27 15.09
N THR A 71 16.19 4.35 14.14
CA THR A 71 17.24 3.31 14.11
C THR A 71 17.16 2.20 15.17
N VAL A 72 16.35 2.33 16.22
CA VAL A 72 16.37 1.37 17.35
C VAL A 72 15.89 -0.01 16.94
N LEU A 73 14.81 -0.12 16.16
CA LEU A 73 14.30 -1.42 15.70
C LEU A 73 15.15 -2.02 14.59
N PHE A 74 15.78 -1.20 13.75
CA PHE A 74 16.79 -1.69 12.82
C PHE A 74 17.90 -2.41 13.60
N ASN A 75 18.50 -1.75 14.59
CA ASN A 75 19.60 -2.33 15.36
C ASN A 75 19.17 -3.56 16.18
N ALA A 76 17.99 -3.51 16.81
CA ALA A 76 17.52 -4.56 17.70
C ALA A 76 16.97 -5.79 16.95
N MET A 77 16.33 -5.59 15.80
CA MET A 77 15.55 -6.63 15.13
C MET A 77 16.04 -6.97 13.72
N ILE A 78 16.48 -5.99 12.94
CA ILE A 78 16.88 -6.19 11.54
C ILE A 78 18.36 -6.53 11.38
N ALA A 79 19.24 -5.77 12.02
CA ALA A 79 20.69 -5.92 11.94
C ALA A 79 21.17 -7.36 12.27
N PRO A 80 20.60 -8.09 13.25
CA PRO A 80 21.00 -9.48 13.50
C PRO A 80 20.68 -10.45 12.36
N MET A 81 19.79 -10.09 11.44
CA MET A 81 19.39 -10.91 10.28
C MET A 81 20.15 -10.53 9.00
N VAL A 82 20.87 -9.41 9.01
CA VAL A 82 21.69 -8.97 7.88
C VAL A 82 22.76 -10.05 7.61
N GLY A 83 22.89 -10.43 6.33
CA GLY A 83 23.79 -11.51 5.89
C GLY A 83 23.10 -12.85 5.66
N TYR A 84 21.82 -13.00 6.03
CA TYR A 84 21.04 -14.16 5.62
C TYR A 84 20.76 -14.10 4.11
N ALA A 85 20.83 -15.26 3.44
CA ALA A 85 20.37 -15.38 2.06
C ALA A 85 18.84 -15.28 2.04
N ILE A 86 18.33 -14.14 1.56
CA ILE A 86 16.90 -13.87 1.42
C ILE A 86 16.51 -13.69 -0.05
N LYS A 87 15.29 -14.06 -0.40
CA LYS A 87 14.71 -13.78 -1.73
C LYS A 87 14.06 -12.39 -1.79
N GLY A 88 13.61 -11.89 -0.64
CA GLY A 88 12.93 -10.60 -0.56
C GLY A 88 12.46 -10.24 0.85
N GLY A 89 11.82 -9.07 0.96
CA GLY A 89 11.19 -8.56 2.17
C GLY A 89 9.68 -8.36 2.01
N LEU A 90 8.94 -8.56 3.10
CA LEU A 90 7.53 -8.20 3.21
C LEU A 90 7.35 -7.08 4.23
N TRP A 91 6.52 -6.09 3.93
CA TRP A 91 6.27 -4.96 4.80
C TRP A 91 4.79 -4.65 4.93
N TYR A 92 4.32 -4.43 6.15
CA TYR A 92 2.94 -4.04 6.39
C TYR A 92 2.91 -3.08 7.57
N GLN A 93 3.01 -1.80 7.23
CA GLN A 93 3.04 -0.69 8.15
C GLN A 93 2.61 0.57 7.40
N GLY A 94 2.09 1.54 8.13
CA GLY A 94 1.89 2.91 7.66
C GLY A 94 1.03 3.71 8.61
N GLU A 95 0.19 3.02 9.39
CA GLU A 95 -0.82 3.59 10.28
C GLU A 95 -0.25 4.67 11.21
N SER A 96 0.97 4.45 11.74
CA SER A 96 1.65 5.41 12.62
C SER A 96 2.34 6.58 11.91
N ASN A 97 2.41 6.56 10.57
CA ASN A 97 2.94 7.63 9.71
C ASN A 97 1.84 8.31 8.87
N ARG A 98 0.55 8.04 9.13
CA ARG A 98 -0.55 8.55 8.29
C ARG A 98 -0.60 10.07 8.14
N ASN A 99 -0.03 10.80 9.10
CA ASN A 99 -0.03 12.26 9.11
C ASN A 99 1.18 12.86 8.38
N GLU A 100 2.10 12.04 7.87
CA GLU A 100 3.31 12.46 7.16
C GLU A 100 3.43 11.76 5.78
N PRO A 101 2.39 11.83 4.91
CA PRO A 101 2.38 11.10 3.64
C PRO A 101 3.51 11.54 2.68
N LYS A 102 3.91 12.81 2.73
CA LYS A 102 5.00 13.36 1.88
C LYS A 102 6.35 12.76 2.28
N GLU A 103 6.61 12.68 3.58
CA GLU A 103 7.80 12.06 4.15
C GLU A 103 7.76 10.55 3.91
N TYR A 104 6.60 9.92 4.09
CA TYR A 104 6.41 8.47 3.87
C TYR A 104 6.75 8.06 2.43
N GLY A 105 6.35 8.86 1.44
CA GLY A 105 6.69 8.63 0.04
C GLY A 105 8.20 8.59 -0.24
N GLN A 106 9.01 9.23 0.61
CA GLN A 106 10.49 9.19 0.55
C GLN A 106 11.07 8.09 1.44
N LEU A 107 10.50 7.90 2.63
CA LEU A 107 10.93 6.89 3.60
C LEU A 107 10.72 5.47 3.09
N MET A 108 9.64 5.19 2.35
CA MET A 108 9.34 3.85 1.84
C MET A 108 10.40 3.32 0.86
N PRO A 109 10.73 4.00 -0.27
CA PRO A 109 11.82 3.55 -1.13
C PRO A 109 13.18 3.59 -0.42
N GLY A 110 13.44 4.60 0.42
CA GLY A 110 14.73 4.70 1.11
C GLY A 110 14.94 3.65 2.21
N LEU A 111 13.89 3.14 2.86
CA LEU A 111 13.96 1.94 3.72
C LEU A 111 14.47 0.74 2.91
N ILE A 112 13.90 0.53 1.73
CA ILE A 112 14.21 -0.63 0.89
C ILE A 112 15.64 -0.53 0.34
N GLU A 113 16.01 0.64 -0.18
CA GLU A 113 17.38 0.89 -0.65
C GLU A 113 18.40 0.76 0.48
N ASN A 114 18.06 1.25 1.69
CA ASN A 114 18.88 1.05 2.87
C ASN A 114 19.07 -0.45 3.16
N TRP A 115 17.99 -1.23 3.28
CA TRP A 115 18.10 -2.66 3.55
C TRP A 115 18.87 -3.41 2.44
N ARG A 116 18.65 -3.06 1.16
CA ARG A 116 19.45 -3.62 0.04
C ARG A 116 20.94 -3.32 0.21
N SER A 117 21.28 -2.10 0.61
CA SER A 117 22.67 -1.71 0.89
C SER A 117 23.26 -2.46 2.09
N GLU A 118 22.50 -2.64 3.17
CA GLU A 118 22.97 -3.35 4.37
C GLU A 118 23.19 -4.85 4.09
N TRP A 119 22.33 -5.48 3.27
CA TRP A 119 22.48 -6.88 2.88
C TRP A 119 23.58 -7.11 1.83
N GLY A 120 23.79 -6.18 0.90
CA GLY A 120 24.83 -6.28 -0.13
C GLY A 120 24.62 -7.40 -1.15
N ILE A 121 23.39 -7.88 -1.34
CA ILE A 121 23.05 -8.97 -2.29
C ILE A 121 22.29 -8.50 -3.53
N GLY A 122 22.31 -7.19 -3.80
CA GLY A 122 21.62 -6.55 -4.92
C GLY A 122 20.15 -6.25 -4.63
N ASP A 123 19.39 -6.01 -5.69
CA ASP A 123 18.01 -5.51 -5.62
C ASP A 123 16.98 -6.60 -5.36
N PHE A 124 17.06 -7.27 -4.20
CA PHE A 124 16.08 -8.26 -3.82
C PHE A 124 14.65 -7.68 -3.79
N SER A 125 13.66 -8.53 -4.04
CA SER A 125 12.26 -8.11 -4.16
C SER A 125 11.69 -7.61 -2.83
N PHE A 126 10.86 -6.57 -2.87
CA PHE A 126 10.23 -6.02 -1.68
C PHE A 126 8.75 -5.75 -1.93
N TYR A 127 7.87 -6.43 -1.21
CA TYR A 127 6.43 -6.29 -1.38
C TYR A 127 5.77 -5.83 -0.10
N TYR A 128 4.80 -4.92 -0.21
CA TYR A 128 4.14 -4.37 0.97
C TYR A 128 2.63 -4.26 0.82
N CYS A 129 1.94 -4.22 1.95
CA CYS A 129 0.51 -3.95 1.96
C CYS A 129 0.26 -2.44 2.00
N GLN A 130 -0.68 -1.97 1.18
CA GLN A 130 -1.34 -0.70 1.42
C GLN A 130 -2.08 -0.76 2.77
N ILE A 131 -2.10 0.31 3.56
CA ILE A 131 -2.93 0.33 4.76
C ILE A 131 -4.41 0.19 4.37
N ALA A 132 -5.14 -0.62 5.14
CA ALA A 132 -6.55 -0.83 4.87
C ALA A 132 -7.37 0.38 5.35
N PRO A 133 -8.54 0.67 4.74
CA PRO A 133 -9.44 1.70 5.23
C PRO A 133 -9.86 1.47 6.68
N PHE A 134 -9.80 2.52 7.49
CA PHE A 134 -10.12 2.51 8.93
C PHE A 134 -10.58 3.90 9.36
N ASP A 135 -11.54 3.97 10.29
CA ASP A 135 -12.08 5.25 10.75
C ASP A 135 -11.17 5.86 11.83
N TYR A 136 -10.31 6.80 11.43
CA TYR A 136 -9.42 7.55 12.33
C TYR A 136 -10.11 8.70 13.07
N GLY A 137 -11.42 8.90 12.88
CA GLY A 137 -12.17 10.02 13.42
C GLY A 137 -11.78 11.35 12.76
N THR A 138 -11.96 12.46 13.48
CA THR A 138 -11.76 13.82 12.94
C THR A 138 -10.35 14.38 13.17
N ASN A 139 -9.42 13.58 13.72
CA ASN A 139 -8.09 14.05 14.11
C ASN A 139 -7.06 13.66 13.05
N GLY A 140 -6.16 14.58 12.71
CA GLY A 140 -5.07 14.34 11.76
C GLY A 140 -5.54 14.34 10.30
N LEU A 141 -4.62 13.96 9.40
CA LEU A 141 -4.90 13.93 7.97
C LEU A 141 -5.70 12.68 7.57
N ASN A 142 -6.52 12.83 6.54
CA ASN A 142 -7.18 11.72 5.87
C ASN A 142 -6.14 10.68 5.40
N SER A 143 -6.28 9.44 5.88
CA SER A 143 -5.37 8.32 5.57
C SER A 143 -5.34 7.93 4.09
N ALA A 144 -6.27 8.42 3.27
CA ALA A 144 -6.20 8.30 1.81
C ALA A 144 -4.92 8.91 1.22
N PHE A 145 -4.37 9.98 1.82
CA PHE A 145 -3.10 10.56 1.39
C PHE A 145 -1.91 9.63 1.65
N LEU A 146 -1.93 8.89 2.75
CA LEU A 146 -0.91 7.86 3.00
C LEU A 146 -1.06 6.69 2.01
N ARG A 147 -2.30 6.27 1.73
CA ARG A 147 -2.56 5.23 0.72
C ARG A 147 -2.10 5.65 -0.68
N GLU A 148 -2.26 6.92 -1.03
CA GLU A 148 -1.67 7.51 -2.24
C GLU A 148 -0.15 7.46 -2.21
N ALA A 149 0.51 7.88 -1.12
CA ALA A 149 1.96 7.79 -0.99
C ALA A 149 2.47 6.34 -1.14
N GLN A 150 1.73 5.39 -0.57
CA GLN A 150 1.99 3.96 -0.74
C GLN A 150 1.76 3.50 -2.18
N LEU A 151 0.71 3.94 -2.87
CA LEU A 151 0.50 3.61 -4.27
C LEU A 151 1.65 4.13 -5.15
N ASN A 152 2.04 5.39 -4.96
CA ASN A 152 3.11 6.02 -5.73
C ASN A 152 4.48 5.36 -5.49
N ALA A 153 4.76 4.94 -4.26
CA ALA A 153 6.00 4.23 -3.95
C ALA A 153 6.08 2.87 -4.67
N SER A 154 4.96 2.27 -5.09
CA SER A 154 4.92 0.88 -5.59
C SER A 154 5.61 0.67 -6.94
N THR A 155 6.01 1.77 -7.59
CA THR A 155 6.71 1.82 -8.87
C THR A 155 7.94 2.73 -8.85
N SER A 156 8.33 3.27 -7.69
CA SER A 156 9.39 4.29 -7.59
C SER A 156 10.81 3.73 -7.74
N ILE A 157 11.01 2.45 -7.42
CA ILE A 157 12.29 1.73 -7.55
C ILE A 157 12.07 0.31 -8.12
N PRO A 158 13.10 -0.34 -8.70
CA PRO A 158 12.96 -1.71 -9.21
C PRO A 158 12.60 -2.74 -8.12
N ASN A 159 11.96 -3.83 -8.53
CA ASN A 159 11.62 -4.99 -7.70
C ASN A 159 10.78 -4.66 -6.44
N ILE A 160 9.96 -3.61 -6.51
CA ILE A 160 8.99 -3.27 -5.48
C ILE A 160 7.54 -3.57 -5.95
N GLY A 161 6.58 -3.72 -5.04
CA GLY A 161 5.17 -3.80 -5.38
C GLY A 161 4.25 -3.73 -4.16
N MET A 162 2.98 -3.41 -4.38
CA MET A 162 2.00 -3.15 -3.32
C MET A 162 0.76 -4.05 -3.46
N ALA A 163 0.37 -4.71 -2.38
CA ALA A 163 -0.92 -5.37 -2.25
C ALA A 163 -1.97 -4.35 -1.78
N CYS A 164 -2.96 -4.07 -2.63
CA CYS A 164 -4.10 -3.22 -2.31
C CYS A 164 -5.05 -3.93 -1.32
N LEU A 165 -5.55 -3.21 -0.31
CA LEU A 165 -6.44 -3.73 0.75
C LEU A 165 -7.75 -2.94 0.91
N MET A 166 -8.15 -2.17 -0.12
CA MET A 166 -9.30 -1.27 -0.06
C MET A 166 -10.65 -1.97 0.20
N ASP A 167 -10.74 -3.27 -0.02
CA ASP A 167 -11.94 -4.08 0.14
C ASP A 167 -12.04 -4.83 1.49
N VAL A 168 -10.92 -4.93 2.21
CA VAL A 168 -10.82 -5.71 3.46
C VAL A 168 -10.62 -4.83 4.70
N GLY A 169 -10.83 -3.52 4.58
CA GLY A 169 -10.82 -2.60 5.73
C GLY A 169 -12.00 -2.83 6.69
N GLU A 170 -11.82 -2.47 7.95
CA GLU A 170 -12.85 -2.58 8.99
C GLU A 170 -13.00 -1.24 9.71
N LYS A 171 -14.24 -0.73 9.80
CA LYS A 171 -14.51 0.61 10.35
C LYS A 171 -13.99 0.79 11.78
N HIS A 172 -14.15 -0.24 12.59
CA HIS A 172 -13.91 -0.18 14.05
C HIS A 172 -12.72 -1.02 14.50
N ASN A 173 -11.93 -1.53 13.56
CA ASN A 173 -10.77 -2.36 13.86
C ASN A 173 -9.63 -2.05 12.89
N ILE A 174 -8.62 -1.35 13.40
CA ILE A 174 -7.41 -1.00 12.65
C ILE A 174 -6.58 -2.23 12.28
N HIS A 175 -6.89 -3.40 12.84
CA HIS A 175 -6.26 -4.68 12.52
C HIS A 175 -7.25 -5.61 11.82
N PRO A 176 -7.54 -5.41 10.51
CA PRO A 176 -8.55 -6.21 9.82
C PRO A 176 -8.28 -7.70 9.92
N ALA A 177 -9.35 -8.48 10.13
CA ALA A 177 -9.30 -9.91 10.36
C ALA A 177 -8.90 -10.70 9.11
N ASP A 178 -9.23 -10.20 7.90
CA ASP A 178 -8.86 -10.86 6.65
C ASP A 178 -7.38 -10.66 6.29
N LYS A 179 -6.52 -11.38 7.03
CA LYS A 179 -5.08 -11.47 6.73
C LYS A 179 -4.77 -12.43 5.57
N LYS A 180 -5.76 -13.23 5.15
CA LYS A 180 -5.59 -14.16 4.04
C LYS A 180 -5.48 -13.39 2.73
N SER A 181 -6.42 -12.48 2.45
CA SER A 181 -6.39 -11.64 1.25
C SER A 181 -5.08 -10.84 1.14
N ALA A 182 -4.60 -10.27 2.24
CA ALA A 182 -3.30 -9.58 2.25
C ALA A 182 -2.12 -10.50 1.88
N GLY A 183 -2.04 -11.68 2.51
CA GLY A 183 -0.95 -12.63 2.26
C GLY A 183 -0.95 -13.19 0.83
N GLU A 184 -2.13 -13.53 0.31
CA GLU A 184 -2.29 -14.09 -1.04
C GLU A 184 -1.99 -13.04 -2.12
N ARG A 185 -2.36 -11.77 -1.93
CA ARG A 185 -2.00 -10.67 -2.85
C ARG A 185 -0.50 -10.40 -2.90
N LEU A 186 0.17 -10.43 -1.74
CA LEU A 186 1.64 -10.37 -1.71
C LEU A 186 2.27 -11.57 -2.44
N ALA A 187 1.64 -12.75 -2.38
CA ALA A 187 2.13 -13.93 -3.06
C ALA A 187 1.95 -13.82 -4.57
N PHE A 188 0.83 -13.27 -5.08
CA PHE A 188 0.68 -12.99 -6.51
C PHE A 188 1.79 -12.07 -7.04
N LEU A 189 2.11 -11.00 -6.32
CA LEU A 189 3.24 -10.11 -6.67
C LEU A 189 4.56 -10.87 -6.74
N ALA A 190 4.86 -11.72 -5.75
CA ALA A 190 6.10 -12.49 -5.74
C ALA A 190 6.14 -13.54 -6.85
N LEU A 191 5.06 -14.29 -7.08
CA LEU A 191 5.00 -15.28 -8.15
C LEU A 191 5.21 -14.63 -9.51
N ALA A 192 4.53 -13.50 -9.77
CA ALA A 192 4.65 -12.78 -11.03
C ALA A 192 6.02 -12.11 -11.22
N LYS A 193 6.45 -11.30 -10.24
CA LYS A 193 7.62 -10.41 -10.43
C LYS A 193 8.93 -11.01 -9.94
N THR A 194 8.92 -11.88 -8.92
CA THR A 194 10.15 -12.53 -8.41
C THR A 194 10.40 -13.88 -9.08
N TYR A 195 9.36 -14.71 -9.22
CA TYR A 195 9.48 -16.05 -9.78
C TYR A 195 9.12 -16.14 -11.26
N GLN A 196 8.73 -15.01 -11.88
CA GLN A 196 8.47 -14.89 -13.32
C GLN A 196 7.38 -15.86 -13.82
N MET A 197 6.42 -16.18 -12.96
CA MET A 197 5.25 -16.99 -13.30
C MET A 197 4.16 -16.11 -13.90
N GLY A 198 3.56 -16.53 -14.99
CA GLY A 198 2.51 -15.77 -15.69
C GLY A 198 1.17 -16.49 -15.76
N GLY A 199 0.21 -15.87 -16.45
CA GLY A 199 -1.13 -16.43 -16.68
C GLY A 199 -2.16 -16.07 -15.61
N PHE A 200 -1.83 -15.14 -14.71
CA PHE A 200 -2.72 -14.59 -13.71
C PHE A 200 -2.37 -13.12 -13.47
N GLU A 201 -3.35 -12.35 -13.02
CA GLU A 201 -3.16 -10.95 -12.62
C GLU A 201 -2.63 -10.88 -11.18
N PHE A 202 -1.77 -9.90 -10.91
CA PHE A 202 -1.11 -9.73 -9.62
C PHE A 202 -1.37 -8.36 -8.98
N SER A 203 -2.01 -7.44 -9.70
CA SER A 203 -2.42 -6.14 -9.18
C SER A 203 -3.87 -5.83 -9.53
N GLY A 204 -4.51 -4.97 -8.74
CA GLY A 204 -5.81 -4.42 -9.09
C GLY A 204 -5.71 -3.22 -10.04
N PRO A 205 -6.85 -2.71 -10.54
CA PRO A 205 -6.86 -1.58 -11.44
C PRO A 205 -6.11 -0.36 -10.88
N THR A 206 -5.21 0.19 -11.68
CA THR A 206 -4.49 1.43 -11.36
C THR A 206 -4.84 2.49 -12.38
N LEU A 207 -5.25 3.68 -11.92
CA LEU A 207 -5.64 4.76 -12.83
C LEU A 207 -4.48 5.08 -13.78
N LYS A 208 -4.78 5.11 -15.07
CA LYS A 208 -3.83 5.40 -16.13
C LYS A 208 -4.03 6.79 -16.72
N GLU A 209 -5.27 7.11 -17.08
CA GLU A 209 -5.59 8.37 -17.75
C GLU A 209 -6.97 8.87 -17.34
N MET A 210 -7.10 10.19 -17.26
CA MET A 210 -8.38 10.90 -17.16
C MET A 210 -8.55 11.81 -18.38
N ALA A 211 -9.66 11.63 -19.09
CA ALA A 211 -10.08 12.50 -20.18
C ALA A 211 -11.43 13.16 -19.85
N VAL A 212 -11.59 14.44 -20.22
CA VAL A 212 -12.82 15.21 -19.99
C VAL A 212 -13.45 15.58 -21.32
N GLU A 213 -14.72 15.23 -21.49
CA GLU A 213 -15.54 15.51 -22.67
C GLU A 213 -16.81 16.25 -22.24
N GLY A 214 -16.77 17.59 -22.25
CA GLY A 214 -17.83 18.42 -21.68
C GLY A 214 -17.95 18.17 -20.17
N SER A 215 -19.12 17.75 -19.71
CA SER A 215 -19.37 17.42 -18.29
C SER A 215 -19.08 15.96 -17.92
N VAL A 216 -18.64 15.15 -18.89
CA VAL A 216 -18.37 13.72 -18.71
C VAL A 216 -16.87 13.49 -18.54
N VAL A 217 -16.51 12.67 -17.57
CA VAL A 217 -15.14 12.19 -17.36
C VAL A 217 -15.03 10.73 -17.77
N LYS A 218 -13.96 10.40 -18.49
CA LYS A 218 -13.57 9.03 -18.84
C LYS A 218 -12.25 8.70 -18.17
N LEU A 219 -12.19 7.55 -17.49
CA LEU A 219 -11.02 7.04 -16.81
C LEU A 219 -10.61 5.70 -17.41
N THR A 220 -9.33 5.54 -17.72
CA THR A 220 -8.74 4.25 -18.13
C THR A 220 -7.82 3.72 -17.05
N PHE A 221 -7.57 2.41 -17.06
CA PHE A 221 -6.83 1.73 -16.00
C PHE A 221 -5.82 0.73 -16.59
N ASP A 222 -4.64 0.65 -15.98
CA ASP A 222 -3.77 -0.53 -16.10
C ASP A 222 -4.27 -1.65 -15.16
N HIS A 223 -3.82 -2.89 -15.38
CA HIS A 223 -4.25 -4.09 -14.62
C HIS A 223 -5.76 -4.37 -14.69
N ALA A 224 -6.34 -4.10 -15.86
CA ALA A 224 -7.76 -4.27 -16.14
C ALA A 224 -8.00 -4.78 -17.58
N GLU A 225 -7.05 -5.55 -18.15
CA GLU A 225 -7.09 -5.96 -19.57
C GLU A 225 -8.30 -6.83 -19.91
N HIS A 226 -8.77 -7.64 -18.97
CA HIS A 226 -9.97 -8.47 -19.11
C HIS A 226 -11.26 -7.76 -18.65
N GLY A 227 -11.13 -6.54 -18.12
CA GLY A 227 -12.23 -5.67 -17.75
C GLY A 227 -12.30 -5.34 -16.26
N LEU A 228 -13.28 -4.51 -15.94
CA LEU A 228 -13.60 -4.06 -14.58
C LEU A 228 -14.89 -4.73 -14.11
N THR A 229 -15.01 -4.90 -12.79
CA THR A 229 -16.23 -5.40 -12.15
C THR A 229 -16.44 -4.74 -10.80
N THR A 230 -17.70 -4.73 -10.36
CA THR A 230 -18.09 -4.37 -8.99
C THR A 230 -18.73 -5.53 -8.24
N PHE A 231 -18.70 -6.72 -8.83
CA PHE A 231 -19.48 -7.88 -8.38
C PHE A 231 -20.97 -7.56 -8.19
N GLY A 232 -21.52 -6.70 -9.06
CA GLY A 232 -22.93 -6.31 -9.05
C GLY A 232 -23.28 -5.17 -8.09
N LYS A 233 -22.29 -4.55 -7.43
CA LYS A 233 -22.49 -3.35 -6.60
C LYS A 233 -22.55 -2.08 -7.46
N GLU A 234 -23.26 -1.06 -6.98
CA GLU A 234 -23.22 0.28 -7.59
C GLU A 234 -21.88 0.96 -7.29
N LEU A 235 -21.35 1.72 -8.26
CA LEU A 235 -20.16 2.57 -8.06
C LEU A 235 -20.57 3.87 -7.36
N VAL A 236 -20.26 3.98 -6.07
CA VAL A 236 -20.71 5.09 -5.20
C VAL A 236 -19.56 5.90 -4.62
N ASN A 237 -18.32 5.42 -4.72
CA ASN A 237 -17.15 6.07 -4.12
C ASN A 237 -16.46 7.10 -5.02
N PHE A 238 -17.06 7.44 -6.17
CA PHE A 238 -16.54 8.48 -7.07
C PHE A 238 -17.08 9.86 -6.70
N LYS A 239 -16.15 10.82 -6.62
CA LYS A 239 -16.47 12.25 -6.48
C LYS A 239 -15.76 13.04 -7.57
N VAL A 240 -16.38 14.12 -8.03
CA VAL A 240 -15.87 15.05 -9.05
C VAL A 240 -15.87 16.45 -8.48
N ALA A 241 -14.82 17.22 -8.75
CA ALA A 241 -14.76 18.64 -8.49
C ALA A 241 -14.51 19.41 -9.79
N GLY A 242 -15.00 20.65 -9.85
CA GLY A 242 -14.56 21.63 -10.85
C GLY A 242 -13.44 22.51 -10.29
N GLU A 243 -13.14 23.62 -10.96
CA GLU A 243 -12.10 24.58 -10.55
C GLU A 243 -12.32 25.19 -9.15
N ASN A 244 -13.55 25.13 -8.62
CA ASN A 244 -13.87 25.56 -7.26
C ASN A 244 -13.37 24.60 -6.17
N LYS A 245 -12.80 23.44 -6.56
CA LYS A 245 -12.24 22.40 -5.69
C LYS A 245 -13.25 21.72 -4.76
N HIS A 246 -14.54 21.97 -4.92
CA HIS A 246 -15.58 21.33 -4.12
C HIS A 246 -15.97 20.00 -4.77
N PHE A 247 -15.77 18.90 -4.04
CA PHE A 247 -16.09 17.55 -4.51
C PHE A 247 -17.57 17.21 -4.30
N TYR A 248 -18.23 16.78 -5.38
CA TYR A 248 -19.62 16.31 -5.40
C TYR A 248 -19.67 14.82 -5.78
N PRO A 249 -20.63 14.04 -5.27
CA PRO A 249 -20.85 12.67 -5.72
C PRO A 249 -21.04 12.59 -7.25
N ALA A 250 -20.51 11.55 -7.85
CA ALA A 250 -20.63 11.30 -9.28
C ALA A 250 -21.32 9.96 -9.55
N LYS A 251 -22.14 9.92 -10.61
CA LYS A 251 -22.65 8.67 -11.18
C LYS A 251 -21.57 8.10 -12.07
N ALA A 252 -21.19 6.85 -11.84
CA ALA A 252 -20.13 6.17 -12.57
C ALA A 252 -20.61 4.84 -13.16
N PHE A 253 -20.11 4.51 -14.35
CA PHE A 253 -20.48 3.33 -15.11
C PHE A 253 -19.22 2.65 -15.65
N ILE A 254 -19.16 1.32 -15.53
CA ILE A 254 -18.18 0.52 -16.28
C ILE A 254 -18.58 0.53 -17.75
N THR A 255 -17.63 0.89 -18.59
CA THR A 255 -17.72 0.87 -20.05
C THR A 255 -16.63 -0.05 -20.59
N ARG A 256 -16.60 -0.26 -21.92
CA ARG A 256 -15.59 -1.10 -22.55
C ARG A 256 -14.16 -0.64 -22.26
N ASP A 257 -13.94 0.67 -22.21
CA ASP A 257 -12.60 1.26 -22.17
C ASP A 257 -12.18 1.68 -20.74
N GLY A 258 -13.04 1.46 -19.74
CA GLY A 258 -12.79 1.86 -18.35
C GLY A 258 -14.05 2.39 -17.66
N ILE A 259 -13.92 3.47 -16.89
CA ILE A 259 -15.05 4.11 -16.18
C ILE A 259 -15.46 5.40 -16.88
N THR A 260 -16.75 5.56 -17.14
CA THR A 260 -17.34 6.86 -17.51
C THR A 260 -18.16 7.38 -16.35
N LEU A 261 -17.96 8.63 -15.97
CA LEU A 261 -18.63 9.24 -14.82
C LEU A 261 -18.97 10.72 -15.04
N PHE A 262 -19.98 11.20 -14.33
CA PHE A 262 -20.36 12.61 -14.32
C PHE A 262 -21.03 12.99 -13.00
N SER A 263 -21.03 14.28 -12.67
CA SER A 263 -21.83 14.83 -11.56
C SER A 263 -22.77 15.91 -12.09
N PRO A 264 -24.09 15.84 -11.83
CA PRO A 264 -25.03 16.91 -12.20
C PRO A 264 -24.68 18.29 -11.59
N SER A 265 -23.88 18.30 -10.52
CA SER A 265 -23.44 19.51 -9.83
C SER A 265 -22.15 20.10 -10.39
N VAL A 266 -21.51 19.45 -11.37
CA VAL A 266 -20.23 19.88 -11.93
C VAL A 266 -20.31 19.91 -13.46
N GLU A 267 -20.45 21.11 -14.01
CA GLU A 267 -20.50 21.32 -15.47
C GLU A 267 -19.14 21.15 -16.15
N ASN A 268 -18.06 21.56 -15.48
CA ASN A 268 -16.68 21.52 -15.99
C ASN A 268 -15.79 20.75 -15.00
N PRO A 269 -15.68 19.41 -15.14
CA PRO A 269 -14.83 18.59 -14.27
C PRO A 269 -13.35 18.96 -14.39
N ALA A 270 -12.70 19.19 -13.25
CA ALA A 270 -11.27 19.44 -13.12
C ALA A 270 -10.54 18.30 -12.40
N ALA A 271 -11.22 17.62 -11.46
CA ALA A 271 -10.63 16.55 -10.67
C ALA A 271 -11.62 15.43 -10.35
N VAL A 272 -11.09 14.23 -10.15
CA VAL A 272 -11.81 13.04 -9.69
C VAL A 272 -11.10 12.45 -8.47
N ARG A 273 -11.89 11.98 -7.51
CA ARG A 273 -11.43 11.16 -6.39
C ARG A 273 -12.23 9.86 -6.34
N TYR A 274 -11.54 8.75 -6.10
CA TYR A 274 -12.15 7.44 -5.86
C TYR A 274 -11.75 6.92 -4.47
N ALA A 275 -12.75 6.58 -3.65
CA ALA A 275 -12.55 5.98 -2.32
C ALA A 275 -11.53 6.74 -1.45
N PHE A 276 -11.55 8.08 -1.53
CA PHE A 276 -10.55 8.97 -0.91
C PHE A 276 -11.01 9.47 0.47
N GLU A 277 -11.33 8.54 1.37
CA GLU A 277 -11.81 8.80 2.74
C GLU A 277 -11.10 7.89 3.73
N ASP A 278 -11.08 8.23 5.03
CA ASP A 278 -10.45 7.39 6.05
C ASP A 278 -10.97 5.96 6.06
N PHE A 279 -12.29 5.82 6.18
CA PHE A 279 -12.97 4.55 6.05
C PHE A 279 -13.93 4.55 4.86
N VAL A 280 -13.72 3.58 3.97
CA VAL A 280 -14.56 3.30 2.81
C VAL A 280 -14.27 1.86 2.37
N ILE A 281 -15.26 1.16 1.84
CA ILE A 281 -15.04 -0.17 1.25
C ILE A 281 -15.01 -0.01 -0.26
N GLY A 282 -13.88 -0.33 -0.89
CA GLY A 282 -13.71 -0.25 -2.34
C GLY A 282 -14.61 -1.24 -3.09
N GLU A 283 -15.46 -0.74 -3.98
CA GLU A 283 -16.26 -1.57 -4.89
C GLU A 283 -15.68 -1.82 -6.28
N LEU A 284 -14.52 -1.24 -6.65
CA LEU A 284 -13.95 -1.36 -7.98
C LEU A 284 -12.85 -2.43 -8.00
N TYR A 285 -12.99 -3.41 -8.89
CA TYR A 285 -12.06 -4.51 -9.08
C TYR A 285 -11.79 -4.71 -10.56
N ASN A 286 -10.71 -5.40 -10.89
CA ASN A 286 -10.62 -6.11 -12.17
C ASN A 286 -11.42 -7.42 -12.11
N THR A 287 -11.64 -8.04 -13.26
CA THR A 287 -12.39 -9.30 -13.37
C THR A 287 -11.77 -10.49 -12.63
N GLU A 288 -10.48 -10.41 -12.30
CA GLU A 288 -9.72 -11.37 -11.50
C GLU A 288 -9.99 -11.23 -10.00
N GLY A 289 -10.68 -10.15 -9.60
CA GLY A 289 -11.10 -9.91 -8.23
C GLY A 289 -10.07 -9.19 -7.37
N LEU A 290 -9.11 -8.50 -7.98
CA LEU A 290 -8.17 -7.64 -7.25
C LEU A 290 -8.70 -6.19 -7.21
N PRO A 291 -8.74 -5.56 -6.02
CA PRO A 291 -9.35 -4.25 -5.83
C PRO A 291 -8.46 -3.11 -6.34
N ALA A 292 -9.09 -2.06 -6.86
CA ALA A 292 -8.44 -0.80 -7.14
C ALA A 292 -8.04 -0.10 -5.83
N SER A 293 -6.89 0.59 -5.83
CA SER A 293 -6.50 1.51 -4.76
C SER A 293 -7.41 2.74 -4.75
N SER A 294 -7.50 3.44 -3.61
CA SER A 294 -7.96 4.84 -3.61
C SER A 294 -7.02 5.69 -4.47
N PHE A 295 -7.56 6.68 -5.17
CA PHE A 295 -6.79 7.61 -5.99
C PHE A 295 -7.47 8.97 -6.12
N ARG A 296 -6.71 9.96 -6.55
CA ARG A 296 -7.19 11.26 -7.01
C ARG A 296 -6.47 11.68 -8.28
N THR A 297 -7.02 12.67 -8.99
CA THR A 297 -6.40 13.28 -10.17
C THR A 297 -5.96 14.73 -9.95
N ASP A 298 -6.24 15.27 -8.76
CA ASP A 298 -5.76 16.59 -8.34
C ASP A 298 -4.43 16.51 -7.60
N GLU A 299 -3.63 17.55 -7.73
CA GLU A 299 -2.43 17.82 -6.92
C GLU A 299 -2.71 18.92 -5.86
N TRP A 300 -3.97 19.10 -5.47
CA TRP A 300 -4.35 20.15 -4.53
C TRP A 300 -3.85 19.85 -3.11
N GLU A 301 -3.83 20.88 -2.27
CA GLU A 301 -3.35 20.75 -0.89
C GLU A 301 -4.12 19.68 -0.12
N MET A 302 -3.42 19.04 0.82
CA MET A 302 -4.00 18.02 1.67
C MET A 302 -4.87 18.71 2.71
N GLU A 303 -6.16 18.35 2.73
CA GLU A 303 -7.18 18.85 3.66
C GLU A 303 -7.55 17.79 4.69
#